data_AF-A0A9D6TE12-F1
#
_entry.id   AF-A0A9D6TE12-F1
#
_cell.length_a   1.000
_cell.length_b   1.000
_cell.length_c   1.000
_cell.angle_alpha   90.00
_cell.angle_beta   90.00
_cell.angle_gamma   90.00
#
_symmetry.space_group_name_H-M   'P 1'
#
loop_
_entity.id
_entity.type
_entity.pdbx_description
1 polymer ?
#
loop_
_entity_poly.entity_id
_entity_poly.type
_entity_poly.pdbx_seq_one_letter_code
_entity_poly.pdbx_strand_id
1 'polypeptide(L)'
;MRTLPHLTPHTLLIAVLLLAACTPPVRQFELRDQALSCEEANRCAHDTLKAMGYTITAFSPAAAGGQGFIKGARDDGAKSVTVALSCAATGPTIAASEDGKLLGQLDFKRGFYLAFTGLVSQRQAHAAVAQQQAALPLAKRKQQGFEVLITPMPGYESRMEFAADFGAAGVLPIRVVINNRSERRYQLEPQEIVMVRADNQRVHPLSVAAVMERLRQAAAAMVPGQPGSDLAALPPQIEAKLLTTTEMGRDSSAQGYLFYPADHYTRARVLVTEAESEETEGFLVEF
;
A
#
# COMPACT_ATOMS: atom_id res chain seq x y z
N MET A 1 81.55 2.06 3.42
CA MET A 1 81.07 2.90 2.30
C MET A 1 80.29 2.04 1.33
N ARG A 2 78.96 2.05 1.41
CA ARG A 2 78.05 1.49 0.40
C ARG A 2 77.04 2.58 0.07
N THR A 3 76.98 2.94 -1.21
CA THR A 3 76.21 4.03 -1.81
C THR A 3 74.72 3.68 -1.90
N LEU A 4 73.86 4.59 -1.45
CA LEU A 4 72.40 4.53 -1.64
C LEU A 4 72.04 4.86 -3.09
N PRO A 5 71.06 4.17 -3.71
CA PRO A 5 70.55 4.54 -5.02
C PRO A 5 69.54 5.69 -4.92
N HIS A 6 69.68 6.65 -5.84
CA HIS A 6 68.80 7.79 -6.03
C HIS A 6 67.38 7.35 -6.42
N LEU A 7 66.38 7.69 -5.61
CA LEU A 7 64.98 7.71 -6.02
C LEU A 7 64.73 8.95 -6.90
N THR A 8 64.23 8.71 -8.11
CA THR A 8 63.82 9.76 -9.05
C THR A 8 62.42 10.31 -8.70
N PRO A 9 62.16 11.61 -8.91
CA PRO A 9 60.92 12.28 -8.48
C PRO A 9 59.65 11.86 -9.25
N HIS A 10 59.76 11.08 -10.32
CA HIS A 10 58.61 10.63 -11.11
C HIS A 10 57.90 9.40 -10.52
N THR A 11 58.58 8.59 -9.71
CA THR A 11 57.99 7.40 -9.09
C THR A 11 57.10 7.75 -7.90
N LEU A 12 57.31 8.92 -7.27
CA LEU A 12 56.48 9.41 -6.16
C LEU A 12 55.12 9.95 -6.63
N LEU A 13 55.04 10.48 -7.86
CA LEU A 13 53.80 11.07 -8.39
C LEU A 13 52.76 10.00 -8.80
N ILE A 14 53.21 8.82 -9.24
CA ILE A 14 52.34 7.73 -9.68
C ILE A 14 51.70 7.01 -8.48
N ALA A 15 52.39 6.93 -7.34
CA ALA A 15 51.86 6.29 -6.13
C ALA A 15 50.73 7.11 -5.45
N VAL A 16 50.72 8.44 -5.61
CA VAL A 16 49.67 9.30 -5.03
C VAL A 16 48.39 9.31 -5.88
N LEU A 17 48.50 9.11 -7.20
CA LEU A 17 47.34 9.05 -8.12
C LEU A 17 46.52 7.76 -8.01
N LEU A 18 47.10 6.66 -7.50
CA LEU A 18 46.39 5.38 -7.33
C LEU A 18 45.54 5.31 -6.05
N LEU A 19 45.73 6.23 -5.09
CA LEU A 19 44.96 6.26 -3.84
C LEU A 19 43.70 7.13 -3.89
N ALA A 20 43.47 7.89 -4.98
CA ALA A 20 42.31 8.76 -5.14
C ALA A 20 41.12 8.11 -5.89
N ALA A 21 41.26 6.87 -6.38
CA ALA A 21 40.25 6.22 -7.22
C ALA A 21 39.19 5.40 -6.45
N CYS A 22 39.23 5.36 -5.12
CA CYS A 22 38.20 4.73 -4.29
C CYS A 22 37.14 5.75 -3.86
N THR A 23 36.49 6.45 -4.80
CA THR A 23 35.20 7.09 -4.47
C THR A 23 34.20 5.97 -4.18
N PRO A 24 33.60 5.90 -2.98
CA PRO A 24 32.61 4.87 -2.68
C PRO A 24 31.47 4.96 -3.69
N PRO A 25 30.84 3.83 -4.09
CA PRO A 25 29.71 3.84 -5.00
C PRO A 25 28.65 4.81 -4.47
N VAL A 26 28.10 5.63 -5.37
CA VAL A 26 27.16 6.72 -5.05
C VAL A 26 25.94 6.14 -4.30
N ARG A 27 25.98 6.16 -2.97
CA ARG A 27 24.88 5.77 -2.07
C ARG A 27 23.82 6.86 -1.91
N GLN A 28 23.98 7.98 -2.61
CA GLN A 28 23.18 9.19 -2.46
C GLN A 28 21.67 8.99 -2.71
N PHE A 29 21.30 7.97 -3.46
CA PHE A 29 19.89 7.65 -3.78
C PHE A 29 19.39 6.37 -3.11
N GLU A 30 20.16 5.80 -2.17
CA GLU A 30 19.67 4.71 -1.35
C GLU A 30 18.74 5.27 -0.26
N LEU A 31 17.52 4.78 -0.23
CA LEU A 31 16.53 5.14 0.79
C LEU A 31 16.69 4.17 1.95
N ARG A 32 17.53 4.53 2.93
CA ARG A 32 17.78 3.73 4.14
C ARG A 32 17.05 4.33 5.33
N ASP A 33 16.68 3.45 6.28
CA ASP A 33 16.14 3.79 7.60
C ASP A 33 15.09 4.91 7.56
N GLN A 34 14.19 4.84 6.57
CA GLN A 34 13.15 5.83 6.42
C GLN A 34 12.21 5.76 7.64
N ALA A 35 11.74 6.91 8.13
CA ALA A 35 10.74 6.98 9.18
C ALA A 35 9.34 6.58 8.65
N LEU A 36 9.24 5.37 8.13
CA LEU A 36 8.06 4.75 7.54
C LEU A 36 7.92 3.35 8.14
N SER A 37 6.69 2.92 8.36
CA SER A 37 6.41 1.50 8.54
C SER A 37 6.77 0.71 7.28
N CYS A 38 6.97 -0.60 7.43
CA CYS A 38 7.23 -1.49 6.30
C CYS A 38 6.08 -1.45 5.28
N GLU A 39 4.84 -1.38 5.77
CA GLU A 39 3.65 -1.26 4.92
C GLU A 39 3.66 0.06 4.14
N GLU A 40 3.91 1.19 4.78
CA GLU A 40 3.99 2.49 4.11
C GLU A 40 5.10 2.52 3.05
N ALA A 41 6.26 1.93 3.35
CA ALA A 41 7.37 1.85 2.41
C ALA A 41 7.03 1.02 1.16
N ASN A 42 6.40 -0.16 1.34
CA ASN A 42 5.89 -0.95 0.22
C ASN A 42 4.94 -0.12 -0.63
N ARG A 43 3.93 0.51 -0.02
CA ARG A 43 2.89 1.27 -0.73
C ARG A 43 3.48 2.45 -1.49
N CYS A 44 4.33 3.25 -0.83
CA CYS A 44 5.01 4.38 -1.48
C CYS A 44 5.88 3.93 -2.65
N ALA A 45 6.60 2.81 -2.54
CA ALA A 45 7.45 2.32 -3.63
C ALA A 45 6.62 1.88 -4.85
N HIS A 46 5.50 1.20 -4.62
CA HIS A 46 4.57 0.81 -5.67
C HIS A 46 3.96 2.02 -6.38
N ASP A 47 3.42 2.96 -5.60
CA ASP A 47 2.77 4.14 -6.14
C ASP A 47 3.75 5.06 -6.86
N THR A 48 5.01 5.08 -6.40
CA THR A 48 6.11 5.77 -7.10
C THR A 48 6.31 5.19 -8.50
N LEU A 49 6.41 3.86 -8.65
CA LEU A 49 6.57 3.25 -9.97
C LEU A 49 5.38 3.55 -10.88
N LYS A 50 4.14 3.47 -10.36
CA LYS A 50 2.94 3.83 -11.12
C LYS A 50 2.93 5.31 -11.53
N ALA A 51 3.26 6.22 -10.62
CA ALA A 51 3.36 7.65 -10.91
C ALA A 51 4.45 7.98 -11.94
N MET A 52 5.52 7.17 -11.96
CA MET A 52 6.57 7.23 -12.99
C MET A 52 6.18 6.54 -14.32
N GLY A 53 4.94 6.06 -14.43
CA GLY A 53 4.38 5.49 -15.65
C GLY A 53 4.67 4.00 -15.87
N TYR A 54 5.17 3.27 -14.87
CA TYR A 54 5.41 1.83 -15.00
C TYR A 54 4.15 1.01 -14.74
N THR A 55 3.97 -0.05 -15.54
CA THR A 55 3.03 -1.13 -15.27
C THR A 55 3.71 -2.16 -14.37
N ILE A 56 3.08 -2.51 -13.24
CA ILE A 56 3.64 -3.49 -12.29
C ILE A 56 3.45 -4.90 -12.85
N THR A 57 4.55 -5.62 -13.06
CA THR A 57 4.55 -6.94 -13.70
C THR A 57 4.76 -8.10 -12.72
N ALA A 58 5.43 -7.86 -11.61
CA ALA A 58 5.57 -8.84 -10.52
C ALA A 58 5.74 -8.13 -9.19
N PHE A 59 5.30 -8.76 -8.10
CA PHE A 59 5.34 -8.15 -6.78
C PHE A 59 5.36 -9.21 -5.68
N SER A 60 6.19 -8.97 -4.66
CA SER A 60 6.17 -9.66 -3.38
C SER A 60 6.37 -8.61 -2.28
N PRO A 61 5.39 -8.37 -1.37
CA PRO A 61 5.55 -7.37 -0.32
C PRO A 61 6.70 -7.75 0.62
N ALA A 62 7.46 -6.75 1.08
CA ALA A 62 8.36 -6.96 2.21
C ALA A 62 7.53 -7.02 3.50
N ALA A 63 7.83 -7.98 4.37
CA ALA A 63 7.29 -8.09 5.72
C ALA A 63 8.36 -7.78 6.77
N ALA A 64 7.97 -7.62 8.03
CA ALA A 64 8.93 -7.40 9.13
C ALA A 64 9.98 -8.52 9.18
N GLY A 65 11.26 -8.17 9.12
CA GLY A 65 12.38 -9.14 9.06
C GLY A 65 12.59 -9.81 7.70
N GLY A 66 11.74 -9.52 6.71
CA GLY A 66 11.77 -10.12 5.37
C GLY A 66 12.16 -9.15 4.26
N GLN A 67 12.38 -9.72 3.08
CA GLN A 67 12.62 -8.98 1.84
C GLN A 67 11.43 -9.13 0.89
N GLY A 68 11.20 -8.10 0.09
CA GLY A 68 10.22 -8.06 -0.97
C GLY A 68 10.77 -7.35 -2.20
N PHE A 69 10.00 -7.38 -3.28
CA PHE A 69 10.36 -6.69 -4.51
C PHE A 69 9.12 -6.22 -5.28
N ILE A 70 9.29 -5.18 -6.08
CA ILE A 70 8.32 -4.71 -7.06
C ILE A 70 9.04 -4.66 -8.41
N LYS A 71 8.50 -5.34 -9.43
CA LYS A 71 8.98 -5.25 -10.81
C LYS A 71 8.00 -4.45 -11.64
N GLY A 72 8.54 -3.57 -12.48
CA GLY A 72 7.76 -2.75 -13.40
C GLY A 72 8.33 -2.79 -14.80
N ALA A 73 7.49 -2.53 -15.80
CA ALA A 73 7.89 -2.36 -17.19
C ALA A 73 7.13 -1.18 -17.85
N ARG A 74 7.71 -0.59 -18.89
CA ARG A 74 7.09 0.43 -19.74
C ARG A 74 7.16 -0.01 -21.20
N ASP A 75 6.13 0.30 -21.97
CA ASP A 75 5.99 -0.14 -23.36
C ASP A 75 6.80 0.71 -24.36
N ASP A 76 7.37 1.83 -23.91
CA ASP A 76 8.14 2.78 -24.72
C ASP A 76 9.61 2.38 -24.94
N GLY A 77 9.93 1.10 -24.71
CA GLY A 77 11.30 0.59 -24.77
C GLY A 77 12.15 0.93 -23.54
N ALA A 78 11.58 1.58 -22.51
CA ALA A 78 12.23 1.68 -21.20
C ALA A 78 12.21 0.33 -20.47
N LYS A 79 13.40 -0.04 -19.98
CA LYS A 79 13.76 -1.36 -19.44
C LYS A 79 12.90 -1.73 -18.25
N SER A 80 12.77 -3.02 -18.01
CA SER A 80 12.23 -3.52 -16.75
C SER A 80 13.04 -2.97 -15.58
N VAL A 81 12.34 -2.65 -14.51
CA VAL A 81 12.93 -2.12 -13.27
C VAL A 81 12.57 -3.04 -12.13
N THR A 82 13.47 -3.12 -11.16
CA THR A 82 13.26 -3.81 -9.90
C THR A 82 13.48 -2.84 -8.75
N VAL A 83 12.51 -2.77 -7.85
CA VAL A 83 12.64 -2.11 -6.55
C VAL A 83 12.67 -3.21 -5.49
N ALA A 84 13.81 -3.38 -4.85
CA ALA A 84 13.96 -4.29 -3.71
C ALA A 84 13.67 -3.53 -2.41
N LEU A 85 12.90 -4.16 -1.52
CA LEU A 85 12.57 -3.63 -0.21
C LEU A 85 13.00 -4.64 0.86
N SER A 86 13.61 -4.16 1.93
CA SER A 86 13.92 -4.98 3.10
C SER A 86 13.51 -4.24 4.36
N CYS A 87 12.74 -4.87 5.23
CA CYS A 87 12.27 -4.25 6.46
C CYS A 87 13.03 -4.79 7.66
N ALA A 88 14.01 -4.02 8.14
CA ALA A 88 14.76 -4.31 9.37
C ALA A 88 14.11 -3.61 10.57
N ALA A 89 14.58 -3.94 11.78
CA ALA A 89 14.13 -3.27 13.01
C ALA A 89 14.43 -1.77 13.03
N THR A 90 15.45 -1.32 12.30
CA THR A 90 15.81 0.10 12.17
C THR A 90 14.94 0.87 11.17
N GLY A 91 14.14 0.16 10.37
CA GLY A 91 13.29 0.72 9.34
C GLY A 91 13.45 0.02 7.98
N PRO A 92 12.65 0.44 6.99
CA PRO A 92 12.74 -0.07 5.63
C PRO A 92 13.95 0.51 4.89
N THR A 93 14.63 -0.37 4.16
CA THR A 93 15.63 -0.02 3.15
C THR A 93 15.07 -0.33 1.76
N ILE A 94 15.20 0.62 0.83
CA ILE A 94 14.65 0.53 -0.52
C ILE A 94 15.79 0.77 -1.52
N ALA A 95 15.95 -0.16 -2.45
CA ALA A 95 16.93 -0.10 -3.53
C ALA A 95 16.22 -0.26 -4.87
N ALA A 96 16.22 0.81 -5.67
CA ALA A 96 15.66 0.82 -7.01
C ALA A 96 16.77 0.63 -8.06
N SER A 97 16.53 -0.20 -9.07
CA SER A 97 17.46 -0.43 -10.18
C SER A 97 16.73 -0.68 -11.50
N GLU A 98 17.34 -0.24 -12.59
CA GLU A 98 16.99 -0.76 -13.92
C GLU A 98 17.65 -2.13 -14.12
N ASP A 99 16.88 -3.09 -14.63
CA ASP A 99 17.41 -4.42 -14.93
C ASP A 99 18.34 -4.36 -16.15
N GLY A 100 19.40 -5.18 -16.13
CA GLY A 100 20.28 -5.38 -17.29
C GLY A 100 21.18 -4.20 -17.67
N LYS A 101 21.26 -3.12 -16.87
CA LYS A 101 22.16 -1.97 -17.14
C LYS A 101 23.06 -1.64 -15.96
N LEU A 102 24.33 -1.36 -16.26
CA LEU A 102 25.33 -0.82 -15.32
C LEU A 102 25.40 0.72 -15.36
N LEU A 103 25.33 1.33 -16.55
CA LEU A 103 25.57 2.77 -16.75
C LEU A 103 24.30 3.65 -16.71
N GLY A 104 23.10 3.06 -16.87
CA GLY A 104 21.81 3.78 -16.86
C GLY A 104 21.10 3.85 -15.50
N GLN A 105 21.67 3.24 -14.45
CA GLN A 105 21.00 3.14 -13.16
C GLN A 105 20.89 4.49 -12.43
N LEU A 106 21.77 5.45 -12.70
CA LEU A 106 21.86 6.67 -11.90
C LEU A 106 20.65 7.60 -12.13
N ASP A 107 20.24 7.78 -13.38
CA ASP A 107 19.08 8.63 -13.72
C ASP A 107 17.79 8.05 -13.17
N PHE A 108 17.61 6.73 -13.32
CA PHE A 108 16.46 6.04 -12.73
C PHE A 108 16.47 6.11 -11.20
N LYS A 109 17.60 5.82 -10.54
CA LYS A 109 17.72 5.91 -9.08
C LYS A 109 17.40 7.30 -8.57
N ARG A 110 17.89 8.34 -9.25
CA ARG A 110 17.59 9.73 -8.92
C ARG A 110 16.10 10.07 -9.12
N GLY A 111 15.54 9.68 -10.26
CA GLY A 111 14.12 9.91 -10.56
C GLY A 111 13.20 9.21 -9.55
N PHE A 112 13.49 7.95 -9.24
CA PHE A 112 12.77 7.18 -8.23
C PHE A 112 12.91 7.81 -6.84
N TYR A 113 14.12 8.19 -6.44
CA TYR A 113 14.35 8.85 -5.15
C TYR A 113 13.52 10.14 -5.00
N LEU A 114 13.52 11.01 -6.02
CA LEU A 114 12.77 12.27 -5.99
C LEU A 114 11.26 12.05 -5.96
N ALA A 115 10.76 11.12 -6.78
CA ALA A 115 9.33 10.79 -6.82
C ALA A 115 8.87 10.14 -5.50
N PHE A 116 9.65 9.21 -4.97
CA PHE A 116 9.35 8.53 -3.71
C PHE A 116 9.32 9.51 -2.53
N THR A 117 10.36 10.33 -2.37
CA THR A 117 10.44 11.30 -1.27
C THR A 117 9.35 12.36 -1.38
N GLY A 118 9.02 12.82 -2.59
CA GLY A 118 7.89 13.72 -2.83
C GLY A 118 6.55 13.11 -2.38
N LEU A 119 6.28 11.85 -2.73
CA LEU A 119 5.07 11.15 -2.33
C LEU A 119 4.99 10.94 -0.81
N VAL A 120 6.11 10.59 -0.17
CA VAL A 120 6.20 10.46 1.29
C VAL A 120 5.87 11.78 1.98
N SER A 121 6.49 12.89 1.55
CA SER A 121 6.23 14.20 2.13
C SER A 121 4.77 14.63 1.94
N GLN A 122 4.19 14.38 0.76
CA GLN A 122 2.78 14.68 0.51
C GLN A 122 1.87 13.90 1.47
N ARG A 123 2.11 12.59 1.66
CA ARG A 123 1.31 11.76 2.58
C ARG A 123 1.42 12.23 4.02
N GLN A 124 2.63 12.55 4.48
CA GLN A 124 2.85 13.07 5.82
C GLN A 124 2.12 14.41 6.03
N ALA A 125 2.11 15.29 5.03
CA ALA A 125 1.34 16.54 5.08
C ALA A 125 -0.17 16.28 5.20
N HIS A 126 -0.72 15.36 4.40
CA HIS A 126 -2.14 14.97 4.51
C HIS A 126 -2.47 14.36 5.87
N ALA A 127 -1.61 13.48 6.41
CA ALA A 127 -1.79 12.89 7.72
C ALA A 127 -1.75 13.95 8.84
N ALA A 128 -0.86 14.93 8.75
CA ALA A 128 -0.80 16.04 9.71
C ALA A 128 -2.07 16.90 9.67
N VAL A 129 -2.60 17.20 8.47
CA VAL A 129 -3.88 17.91 8.33
C VAL A 129 -5.02 17.10 8.94
N ALA A 130 -5.09 15.79 8.66
CA ALA A 130 -6.12 14.92 9.23
C ALA A 130 -6.04 14.86 10.77
N GLN A 131 -4.83 14.78 11.34
CA GLN A 131 -4.61 14.84 12.78
C GLN A 131 -5.07 16.18 13.37
N GLN A 132 -4.74 17.29 12.70
CA GLN A 132 -5.17 18.62 13.14
C GLN A 132 -6.69 18.78 13.09
N GLN A 133 -7.35 18.21 12.07
CA GLN A 133 -8.81 18.18 11.99
C GLN A 133 -9.43 17.31 13.09
N ALA A 134 -8.84 16.15 13.39
CA ALA A 134 -9.28 15.31 14.50
C ALA A 134 -9.15 16.00 15.87
N ALA A 135 -8.15 16.88 16.03
CA ALA A 135 -7.92 17.66 17.23
C ALA A 135 -8.87 18.88 17.38
N LEU A 136 -9.74 19.17 16.40
CA LEU A 136 -10.67 20.29 16.49
C LEU A 136 -11.62 20.13 17.70
N PRO A 137 -12.07 21.24 18.32
CA PRO A 137 -13.11 21.19 19.35
C PRO A 137 -14.36 20.48 18.84
N LEU A 138 -15.03 19.71 19.71
CA LEU A 138 -16.25 18.94 19.36
C LEU A 138 -17.31 19.80 18.65
N ALA A 139 -17.47 21.06 19.04
CA ALA A 139 -18.43 21.98 18.42
C ALA A 139 -18.18 22.20 16.91
N LYS A 140 -16.91 22.20 16.48
CA LYS A 140 -16.55 22.30 15.05
C LYS A 140 -16.65 20.95 14.34
N ARG A 141 -16.28 19.85 15.01
CA ARG A 141 -16.43 18.49 14.44
C ARG A 141 -17.89 18.10 14.21
N LYS A 142 -18.82 18.56 15.05
CA LYS A 142 -20.27 18.36 14.87
C LYS A 142 -20.81 18.86 13.53
N GLN A 143 -20.21 19.90 12.95
CA GLN A 143 -20.61 20.41 11.63
C GLN A 143 -20.26 19.43 10.49
N GLN A 144 -19.42 18.43 10.75
CA GLN A 144 -19.06 17.39 9.78
C GLN A 144 -20.09 16.24 9.75
N GLY A 145 -20.95 16.12 10.77
CA GLY A 145 -22.07 15.17 10.77
C GLY A 145 -21.66 13.70 10.73
N PHE A 146 -22.31 12.91 9.88
CA PHE A 146 -22.03 11.50 9.65
C PHE A 146 -21.27 11.36 8.33
N GLU A 147 -20.09 10.73 8.38
CA GLU A 147 -19.21 10.59 7.22
C GLU A 147 -18.96 9.12 6.92
N VAL A 148 -19.03 8.76 5.64
CA VAL A 148 -18.77 7.42 5.13
C VAL A 148 -17.72 7.52 4.04
N LEU A 149 -16.62 6.79 4.22
CA LEU A 149 -15.60 6.58 3.20
C LEU A 149 -15.56 5.11 2.83
N ILE A 150 -15.69 4.82 1.54
CA ILE A 150 -15.55 3.49 0.97
C ILE A 150 -14.44 3.52 -0.07
N THR A 151 -13.48 2.61 0.06
CA THR A 151 -12.32 2.54 -0.82
C THR A 151 -12.20 1.12 -1.36
N PRO A 152 -12.48 0.88 -2.65
CA PRO A 152 -12.17 -0.39 -3.31
C PRO A 152 -10.67 -0.66 -3.26
N MET A 153 -10.27 -1.89 -2.93
CA MET A 153 -8.86 -2.29 -2.80
C MET A 153 -8.48 -3.42 -3.76
N PRO A 154 -8.37 -3.13 -5.06
CA PRO A 154 -8.02 -4.14 -6.05
C PRO A 154 -6.53 -4.51 -6.00
N GLY A 155 -6.25 -5.78 -6.29
CA GLY A 155 -4.91 -6.29 -6.62
C GLY A 155 -3.84 -6.03 -5.57
N TYR A 156 -3.01 -5.01 -5.80
CA TYR A 156 -1.85 -4.71 -4.94
C TYR A 156 -2.25 -4.38 -3.50
N GLU A 157 -3.27 -3.54 -3.32
CA GLU A 157 -3.70 -3.07 -2.01
C GLU A 157 -4.22 -4.21 -1.15
N SER A 158 -4.97 -5.16 -1.73
CA SER A 158 -5.41 -6.36 -1.02
C SER A 158 -4.25 -7.29 -0.66
N ARG A 159 -3.23 -7.43 -1.51
CA ARG A 159 -2.06 -8.27 -1.22
C ARG A 159 -1.23 -7.72 -0.07
N MET A 160 -1.15 -6.41 0.08
CA MET A 160 -0.49 -5.80 1.23
C MET A 160 -1.26 -6.06 2.52
N GLU A 161 -2.58 -5.88 2.47
CA GLU A 161 -3.43 -5.93 3.66
C GLU A 161 -3.62 -7.34 4.20
N PHE A 162 -3.71 -8.32 3.29
CA PHE A 162 -4.12 -9.68 3.62
C PHE A 162 -3.13 -10.76 3.15
N ALA A 163 -1.97 -10.39 2.59
CA ALA A 163 -1.02 -11.33 2.00
C ALA A 163 -1.63 -12.27 0.93
N ALA A 164 -2.72 -11.84 0.27
CA ALA A 164 -3.41 -12.64 -0.75
C ALA A 164 -3.93 -11.83 -1.94
N ASP A 165 -3.97 -12.49 -3.10
CA ASP A 165 -4.52 -11.92 -4.33
C ASP A 165 -6.01 -12.25 -4.45
N PHE A 166 -6.84 -11.37 -3.86
CA PHE A 166 -8.30 -11.49 -3.94
C PHE A 166 -8.81 -11.26 -5.36
N GLY A 167 -8.13 -10.40 -6.14
CA GLY A 167 -8.52 -10.11 -7.52
C GLY A 167 -8.42 -11.34 -8.41
N ALA A 168 -7.34 -12.12 -8.28
CA ALA A 168 -7.19 -13.40 -8.98
C ALA A 168 -8.29 -14.42 -8.63
N ALA A 169 -8.87 -14.32 -7.43
CA ALA A 169 -10.01 -15.12 -6.99
C ALA A 169 -11.38 -14.52 -7.33
N GLY A 170 -11.43 -13.43 -8.10
CA GLY A 170 -12.67 -12.76 -8.43
C GLY A 170 -13.37 -12.16 -7.19
N VAL A 171 -12.59 -11.68 -6.22
CA VAL A 171 -13.06 -10.99 -5.01
C VAL A 171 -12.47 -9.58 -4.97
N LEU A 172 -13.30 -8.60 -4.63
CA LEU A 172 -12.91 -7.22 -4.37
C LEU A 172 -13.08 -6.92 -2.87
N PRO A 173 -11.99 -6.79 -2.11
CA PRO A 173 -12.03 -6.18 -0.79
C PRO A 173 -12.35 -4.68 -0.93
N ILE A 174 -13.19 -4.17 -0.03
CA ILE A 174 -13.38 -2.73 0.16
C ILE A 174 -13.03 -2.39 1.61
N ARG A 175 -12.33 -1.27 1.80
CA ARG A 175 -12.14 -0.67 3.12
C ARG A 175 -13.29 0.28 3.39
N VAL A 176 -13.90 0.15 4.55
CA VAL A 176 -14.99 1.01 5.03
C VAL A 176 -14.49 1.76 6.25
N VAL A 177 -14.65 3.08 6.24
CA VAL A 177 -14.40 3.95 7.40
C VAL A 177 -15.63 4.81 7.59
N ILE A 178 -16.21 4.77 8.78
CA ILE A 178 -17.39 5.53 9.14
C ILE A 178 -17.08 6.35 10.38
N ASN A 179 -17.40 7.64 10.34
CA ASN A 179 -17.23 8.55 11.46
C ASN A 179 -18.59 9.14 11.85
N ASN A 180 -19.03 8.87 13.08
CA ASN A 180 -20.19 9.54 13.65
C ASN A 180 -19.74 10.75 14.46
N ARG A 181 -19.72 11.94 13.85
CA ARG A 181 -19.46 13.20 14.55
C ARG A 181 -20.75 13.91 14.98
N SER A 182 -21.90 13.31 14.74
CA SER A 182 -23.21 13.82 15.16
C SER A 182 -23.48 13.58 16.64
N GLU A 183 -24.60 14.08 17.15
CA GLU A 183 -25.10 13.75 18.49
C GLU A 183 -25.95 12.48 18.53
N ARG A 184 -26.36 11.98 17.36
CA ARG A 184 -27.21 10.80 17.21
C ARG A 184 -26.40 9.53 17.44
N ARG A 185 -27.11 8.47 17.82
CA ARG A 185 -26.55 7.11 17.89
C ARG A 185 -27.11 6.29 16.75
N TYR A 186 -26.25 5.51 16.12
CA TYR A 186 -26.62 4.70 14.96
C TYR A 186 -26.27 3.25 15.17
N GLN A 187 -27.13 2.36 14.71
CA GLN A 187 -26.81 0.95 14.52
C GLN A 187 -26.26 0.77 13.12
N LEU A 188 -25.05 0.21 13.03
CA LEU A 188 -24.42 -0.14 11.76
C LEU A 188 -24.52 -1.65 11.54
N GLU A 189 -25.18 -2.05 10.46
CA GLU A 189 -25.23 -3.43 9.99
C GLU A 189 -24.41 -3.60 8.71
N PRO A 190 -23.24 -4.26 8.75
CA PRO A 190 -22.36 -4.34 7.59
C PRO A 190 -22.98 -5.04 6.36
N GLN A 191 -23.98 -5.90 6.56
CA GLN A 191 -24.69 -6.59 5.47
C GLN A 191 -25.63 -5.67 4.67
N GLU A 192 -26.00 -4.52 5.25
CA GLU A 192 -26.82 -3.48 4.62
C GLU A 192 -25.97 -2.44 3.85
N ILE A 193 -24.65 -2.57 3.91
CA ILE A 193 -23.76 -1.88 2.98
C ILE A 193 -23.81 -2.63 1.66
N VAL A 194 -24.34 -2.00 0.61
CA VAL A 194 -24.51 -2.62 -0.70
C VAL A 194 -23.75 -1.85 -1.78
N MET A 195 -23.06 -2.57 -2.63
CA MET A 195 -22.41 -2.02 -3.81
C MET A 195 -23.39 -2.02 -4.99
N VAL A 196 -23.30 -1.03 -5.87
CA VAL A 196 -24.18 -0.90 -7.03
C VAL A 196 -23.34 -0.92 -8.30
N ARG A 197 -23.67 -1.85 -9.19
CA ARG A 197 -23.06 -2.02 -10.51
C ARG A 197 -23.57 -0.99 -11.50
N ALA A 198 -22.90 -0.88 -12.64
CA ALA A 198 -23.30 0.01 -13.74
C ALA A 198 -24.71 -0.30 -14.31
N ASP A 199 -25.17 -1.55 -14.20
CA ASP A 199 -26.52 -1.99 -14.57
C ASP A 199 -27.58 -1.71 -13.47
N ASN A 200 -27.21 -0.98 -12.42
CA ASN A 200 -28.00 -0.71 -11.21
C ASN A 200 -28.34 -1.94 -10.35
N GLN A 201 -27.71 -3.08 -10.59
CA GLN A 201 -27.85 -4.22 -9.69
C GLN A 201 -27.18 -3.92 -8.35
N ARG A 202 -27.92 -4.18 -7.26
CA ARG A 202 -27.40 -4.12 -5.89
C ARG A 202 -26.75 -5.45 -5.52
N VAL A 203 -25.57 -5.38 -4.92
CA VAL A 203 -24.77 -6.52 -4.55
C VAL A 203 -24.42 -6.41 -3.07
N HIS A 204 -24.74 -7.44 -2.30
CA HIS A 204 -24.42 -7.54 -0.88
C HIS A 204 -22.99 -8.09 -0.65
N PRO A 205 -22.41 -7.88 0.53
CA PRO A 205 -21.12 -8.45 0.87
C PRO A 205 -21.14 -9.98 0.81
N LEU A 206 -20.00 -10.56 0.41
CA LEU A 206 -19.71 -11.98 0.52
C LEU A 206 -19.43 -12.33 1.98
N SER A 207 -19.89 -13.52 2.40
CA SER A 207 -19.46 -14.12 3.66
C SER A 207 -18.00 -14.58 3.58
N VAL A 208 -17.33 -14.70 4.73
CA VAL A 208 -15.96 -15.27 4.79
C VAL A 208 -15.89 -16.64 4.13
N ALA A 209 -16.90 -17.49 4.34
CA ALA A 209 -16.97 -18.80 3.71
C ALA A 209 -16.97 -18.72 2.18
N ALA A 210 -17.75 -17.80 1.60
CA ALA A 210 -17.81 -17.59 0.15
C ALA A 210 -16.50 -17.02 -0.41
N VAL A 211 -15.84 -16.12 0.35
CA VAL A 211 -14.52 -15.58 0.00
C VAL A 211 -13.47 -16.69 0.00
N MET A 212 -13.42 -17.51 1.05
CA MET A 212 -12.46 -18.61 1.17
C MET A 212 -12.66 -19.68 0.10
N GLU A 213 -13.91 -19.95 -0.29
CA GLU A 213 -14.20 -20.88 -1.37
C GLU A 213 -13.63 -20.39 -2.72
N ARG A 214 -13.83 -19.11 -3.04
CA ARG A 214 -13.25 -18.51 -4.26
C ARG A 214 -11.72 -18.55 -4.25
N LEU A 215 -11.10 -18.25 -3.11
CA LEU A 215 -9.64 -18.31 -2.97
C LEU A 215 -9.10 -19.74 -3.17
N ARG A 216 -9.77 -20.76 -2.64
CA ARG A 216 -9.40 -22.17 -2.87
C ARG A 216 -9.52 -22.56 -4.34
N GLN A 217 -10.61 -22.18 -5.00
CA GLN A 217 -10.83 -22.44 -6.42
C GLN A 217 -9.75 -21.79 -7.28
N ALA A 218 -9.39 -20.54 -6.99
CA ALA A 218 -8.33 -19.84 -7.69
C ALA A 218 -6.97 -20.51 -7.49
N ALA A 219 -6.64 -20.91 -6.26
CA ALA A 219 -5.41 -21.63 -5.96
C ALA A 219 -5.32 -22.99 -6.67
N ALA A 220 -6.44 -23.73 -6.77
CA ALA A 220 -6.50 -24.99 -7.49
C ALA A 220 -6.30 -24.83 -9.01
N ALA A 221 -6.63 -23.65 -9.56
CA ALA A 221 -6.42 -23.32 -10.97
C ALA A 221 -5.00 -22.79 -11.27
N MET A 222 -4.18 -22.52 -10.25
CA MET A 222 -2.81 -22.03 -10.44
C MET A 222 -1.85 -23.12 -10.92
N VAL A 223 -0.88 -22.73 -11.76
CA VAL A 223 0.18 -23.62 -12.24
C VAL A 223 1.17 -23.93 -11.11
N PRO A 224 1.64 -25.19 -10.96
CA PRO A 224 2.62 -25.55 -9.94
C PRO A 224 3.89 -24.68 -10.03
N GLY A 225 4.29 -24.06 -8.91
CA GLY A 225 5.53 -23.28 -8.80
C GLY A 225 5.37 -21.77 -8.58
N GLN A 226 4.15 -21.23 -8.59
CA GLN A 226 3.90 -19.88 -8.06
C GLN A 226 3.79 -19.91 -6.54
N PRO A 227 4.38 -18.94 -5.81
CA PRO A 227 4.12 -18.79 -4.38
C PRO A 227 2.64 -18.44 -4.19
N GLY A 228 1.87 -19.42 -3.73
CA GLY A 228 0.47 -19.22 -3.33
C GLY A 228 0.38 -18.59 -1.94
N SER A 229 -0.73 -17.93 -1.66
CA SER A 229 -1.05 -17.49 -0.31
C SER A 229 -1.19 -18.68 0.63
N ASP A 230 -0.76 -18.54 1.87
CA ASP A 230 -1.05 -19.53 2.91
C ASP A 230 -2.54 -19.48 3.26
N LEU A 231 -3.34 -20.25 2.52
CA LEU A 231 -4.79 -20.30 2.65
C LEU A 231 -5.24 -20.71 4.06
N ALA A 232 -4.40 -21.40 4.85
CA ALA A 232 -4.73 -21.80 6.20
C ALA A 232 -4.62 -20.62 7.19
N ALA A 233 -3.72 -19.68 6.93
CA ALA A 233 -3.53 -18.50 7.77
C ALA A 233 -4.50 -17.34 7.45
N LEU A 234 -5.19 -17.38 6.30
CA LEU A 234 -6.07 -16.29 5.85
C LEU A 234 -7.37 -16.10 6.66
N PRO A 235 -8.13 -17.14 7.05
CA PRO A 235 -9.39 -16.95 7.76
C PRO A 235 -9.26 -16.06 9.01
N PRO A 236 -8.34 -16.33 9.97
CA PRO A 236 -8.22 -15.47 11.15
C PRO A 236 -7.74 -14.05 10.81
N GLN A 237 -6.98 -13.86 9.73
CA GLN A 237 -6.55 -12.52 9.27
C GLN A 237 -7.73 -11.73 8.69
N ILE A 238 -8.59 -12.38 7.90
CA ILE A 238 -9.79 -11.79 7.34
C ILE A 238 -10.76 -11.44 8.48
N GLU A 239 -11.05 -12.40 9.36
CA GLU A 239 -12.00 -12.23 10.46
C GLU A 239 -11.61 -11.10 11.40
N ALA A 240 -10.33 -10.98 11.76
CA ALA A 240 -9.82 -9.90 12.61
C ALA A 240 -9.97 -8.50 12.00
N LYS A 241 -10.18 -8.42 10.69
CA LYS A 241 -10.27 -7.16 9.93
C LYS A 241 -11.69 -6.86 9.44
N LEU A 242 -12.65 -7.77 9.60
CA LEU A 242 -14.02 -7.53 9.14
C LEU A 242 -14.64 -6.32 9.83
N LEU A 243 -15.41 -5.56 9.06
CA LEU A 243 -16.34 -4.61 9.64
C LEU A 243 -17.43 -5.41 10.37
N THR A 244 -17.55 -5.20 11.68
CA THR A 244 -18.54 -5.89 12.51
C THR A 244 -19.73 -4.98 12.81
N THR A 245 -20.87 -5.62 13.10
CA THR A 245 -22.05 -4.91 13.61
C THR A 245 -21.67 -4.15 14.88
N THR A 246 -22.00 -2.87 14.93
CA THR A 246 -21.61 -2.01 16.04
C THR A 246 -22.64 -0.91 16.27
N GLU A 247 -22.89 -0.59 17.55
CA GLU A 247 -23.58 0.64 17.93
C GLU A 247 -22.57 1.78 17.87
N MET A 248 -22.80 2.72 16.96
CA MET A 248 -22.01 3.92 16.78
C MET A 248 -22.52 5.04 17.69
N GLY A 249 -21.90 5.14 18.86
CA GLY A 249 -22.08 6.26 19.78
C GLY A 249 -21.60 7.61 19.22
N ARG A 250 -21.79 8.68 19.99
CA ARG A 250 -21.31 10.02 19.65
C ARG A 250 -19.79 10.08 19.55
N ASP A 251 -19.29 10.78 18.54
CA ASP A 251 -17.86 10.97 18.26
C ASP A 251 -17.08 9.66 18.09
N SER A 252 -17.77 8.60 17.67
CA SER A 252 -17.20 7.28 17.45
C SER A 252 -16.81 7.06 15.99
N SER A 253 -15.97 6.05 15.75
CA SER A 253 -15.57 5.63 14.41
C SER A 253 -15.60 4.10 14.33
N ALA A 254 -16.06 3.60 13.19
CA ALA A 254 -16.01 2.19 12.84
C ALA A 254 -15.16 2.04 11.58
N GLN A 255 -14.22 1.09 11.59
CA GLN A 255 -13.45 0.74 10.41
C GLN A 255 -13.34 -0.78 10.27
N GLY A 256 -13.29 -1.22 9.03
CA GLY A 256 -13.07 -2.63 8.72
C GLY A 256 -13.20 -2.87 7.24
N TYR A 257 -13.24 -4.16 6.89
CA TYR A 257 -13.30 -4.62 5.52
C TYR A 257 -14.59 -5.37 5.24
N LEU A 258 -15.08 -5.19 4.01
CA LEU A 258 -16.12 -6.01 3.41
C LEU A 258 -15.60 -6.56 2.09
N PHE A 259 -16.16 -7.66 1.64
CA PHE A 259 -15.72 -8.35 0.43
C PHE A 259 -16.88 -8.48 -0.54
N TYR A 260 -16.63 -8.23 -1.82
CA TYR A 260 -17.64 -8.31 -2.87
C TYR A 260 -17.09 -9.16 -4.02
N PRO A 261 -17.94 -9.65 -4.94
CA PRO A 261 -17.46 -10.13 -6.23
C PRO A 261 -16.57 -9.07 -6.91
N ALA A 262 -15.48 -9.48 -7.55
CA ALA A 262 -14.69 -8.56 -8.36
C ALA A 262 -15.53 -8.08 -9.54
N ASP A 263 -15.78 -6.78 -9.60
CA ASP A 263 -16.61 -6.15 -10.62
C ASP A 263 -16.37 -4.63 -10.66
N HIS A 264 -16.98 -3.98 -11.65
CA HIS A 264 -17.03 -2.53 -11.75
C HIS A 264 -18.29 -1.98 -11.06
N TYR A 265 -18.06 -1.28 -9.95
CA TYR A 265 -19.10 -0.62 -9.17
C TYR A 265 -19.06 0.89 -9.40
N THR A 266 -20.24 1.51 -9.48
CA THR A 266 -20.36 2.96 -9.70
C THR A 266 -20.67 3.73 -8.42
N ARG A 267 -21.23 3.04 -7.41
CA ARG A 267 -21.58 3.62 -6.11
C ARG A 267 -21.76 2.55 -5.04
N ALA A 268 -21.77 2.99 -3.79
CA ALA A 268 -22.16 2.20 -2.63
C ALA A 268 -23.30 2.91 -1.90
N ARG A 269 -24.20 2.13 -1.31
CA ARG A 269 -25.25 2.61 -0.41
C ARG A 269 -24.99 2.03 0.98
N VAL A 270 -24.93 2.90 1.97
CA VAL A 270 -24.82 2.53 3.39
C VAL A 270 -26.12 2.89 4.06
N LEU A 271 -26.75 1.91 4.71
CA LEU A 271 -27.89 2.15 5.57
C LEU A 271 -27.45 2.07 7.03
N VAL A 272 -27.93 3.02 7.83
CA VAL A 272 -27.78 3.02 9.27
C VAL A 272 -29.12 3.32 9.92
N THR A 273 -29.36 2.73 11.08
CA THR A 273 -30.62 2.94 11.81
C THR A 273 -30.35 3.80 13.03
N GLU A 274 -31.04 4.93 13.17
CA GLU A 274 -30.93 5.76 14.37
C GLU A 274 -31.52 4.99 15.57
N ALA A 275 -30.74 4.84 16.63
CA ALA A 275 -31.07 3.96 17.76
C ALA A 275 -32.26 4.46 18.61
N GLU A 276 -32.61 5.75 18.52
CA GLU A 276 -33.68 6.35 19.33
C GLU A 276 -35.01 6.42 18.59
N SER A 277 -34.99 6.67 17.28
CA SER A 277 -36.18 6.82 16.45
C SER A 277 -36.52 5.56 15.65
N GLU A 278 -35.58 4.62 15.53
CA GLU A 278 -35.62 3.47 14.61
C GLU A 278 -35.72 3.88 13.13
N GLU A 279 -35.50 5.16 12.80
CA GLU A 279 -35.49 5.62 11.42
C GLU A 279 -34.21 5.19 10.71
N THR A 280 -34.34 4.69 9.48
CA THR A 280 -33.21 4.32 8.63
C THR A 280 -32.76 5.50 7.79
N GLU A 281 -31.51 5.90 7.94
CA GLU A 281 -30.83 6.87 7.11
C GLU A 281 -29.96 6.18 6.04
N GLY A 282 -29.96 6.73 4.83
CA GLY A 282 -29.20 6.19 3.71
C GLY A 282 -28.15 7.17 3.20
N PHE A 283 -26.91 6.70 3.12
CA PHE A 283 -25.77 7.43 2.59
C PHE A 283 -25.36 6.83 1.24
N LEU A 284 -25.04 7.70 0.28
CA LEU A 284 -24.56 7.30 -1.04
C LEU A 284 -23.11 7.75 -1.22
N VAL A 285 -22.25 6.83 -1.65
CA VAL A 285 -20.86 7.10 -1.99
C VAL A 285 -20.66 6.77 -3.46
N GLU A 286 -20.17 7.70 -4.26
CA GLU A 286 -19.87 7.49 -5.69
C GLU A 286 -18.37 7.22 -5.88
N PHE A 287 -18.02 6.46 -6.93
CA PHE A 287 -16.65 6.07 -7.26
C PHE A 287 -16.17 6.68 -8.58
#